data_AF-A0A958XEG8-F1
#
_entry.id   AF-A0A958XEG8-F1
#
_cell.length_a   1.000
_cell.length_b   1.000
_cell.length_c   1.000
_cell.angle_alpha   90.00
_cell.angle_beta   90.00
_cell.angle_gamma   90.00
#
_symmetry.space_group_name_H-M   'P 1'
#
loop_
_entity.id
_entity.type
_entity.pdbx_description
1 polymer ?
#
loop_
_entity_poly.entity_id
_entity_poly.type
_entity_poly.pdbx_seq_one_letter_code
_entity_poly.pdbx_strand_id
1 'polypeptide(L)'
;HKIASKFATGQRKEIERDGVAFTRLIDYIGLFPVVMIAPDDLSLVQDGSEERRRFLDSTLSQVTPDYLHNLLIYNALLKQRNALLKKFAEDRTFDASLLEAIDRQMPAPAAVLFEQRQAFSARFRPLFQQYYSEISGDREQVDAIFESAMSEKTLSALLAANIEKDRMLQRTSAGPHRDDLQLLLDERPVKKFASQGQLKSFLLALRLAQYELLRQEKQQAPILLLDDIFDKLDEQRVRQLIALIIGHQFGQIFITDTQRGRLEAIVSSFTGDYKIFEVENGSI
;
A
#
# COMPACT_ATOMS: atom_id res chain seq x y z
N HIS A 1 15.06 19.50 -9.24
CA HIS A 1 15.96 18.73 -8.37
C HIS A 1 16.64 17.65 -9.19
N LYS A 2 17.95 17.43 -8.97
CA LYS A 2 18.70 16.33 -9.59
C LYS A 2 18.77 15.17 -8.60
N ILE A 3 18.25 14.02 -8.99
CA ILE A 3 18.36 12.77 -8.22
C ILE A 3 19.35 11.86 -8.94
N ALA A 4 20.30 11.29 -8.19
CA ALA A 4 21.21 10.28 -8.70
C ALA A 4 21.11 9.02 -7.83
N SER A 5 21.02 7.86 -8.48
CA SER A 5 21.10 6.56 -7.81
C SER A 5 22.37 5.87 -8.27
N LYS A 6 23.30 5.64 -7.36
CA LYS A 6 24.54 4.90 -7.62
C LYS A 6 24.36 3.46 -7.16
N PHE A 7 24.61 2.53 -8.07
CA PHE A 7 24.57 1.10 -7.79
C PHE A 7 25.89 0.46 -8.21
N ALA A 8 26.53 -0.24 -7.28
CA ALA A 8 27.69 -1.07 -7.52
C ALA A 8 27.45 -2.45 -6.89
N THR A 9 27.81 -3.51 -7.61
CA THR A 9 27.59 -4.89 -7.16
C THR A 9 28.28 -5.13 -5.83
N GLY A 10 27.53 -5.58 -4.81
CA GLY A 10 28.05 -5.83 -3.45
C GLY A 10 28.09 -4.60 -2.54
N GLN A 11 27.73 -3.41 -3.02
CA GLN A 11 27.62 -2.20 -2.21
C GLN A 11 26.16 -1.83 -1.94
N ARG A 12 25.94 -1.09 -0.85
CA ARG A 12 24.63 -0.53 -0.54
C ARG A 12 24.29 0.52 -1.59
N LYS A 13 23.06 0.47 -2.12
CA LYS A 13 22.52 1.49 -3.04
C LYS A 13 22.61 2.88 -2.38
N GLU A 14 23.27 3.81 -3.05
CA GLU A 14 23.41 5.20 -2.62
C GLU A 14 22.49 6.10 -3.44
N ILE A 15 21.72 6.95 -2.77
CA ILE A 15 20.79 7.89 -3.40
C ILE A 15 21.24 9.30 -3.02
N GLU A 16 21.37 10.18 -4.00
CA GLU A 16 21.76 11.57 -3.81
C GLU A 16 20.64 12.50 -4.31
N ARG A 17 20.45 13.62 -3.59
CA ARG A 17 19.64 14.76 -4.05
C ARG A 17 20.51 16.00 -4.11
N ASP A 18 20.54 16.63 -5.28
CA ASP A 18 21.27 17.87 -5.54
C ASP A 18 22.76 17.78 -5.08
N GLY A 19 23.36 16.59 -5.20
CA GLY A 19 24.75 16.31 -4.82
C GLY A 19 24.98 15.85 -3.37
N VAL A 20 23.92 15.77 -2.56
CA VAL A 20 24.00 15.31 -1.15
C VAL A 20 23.44 13.90 -1.02
N ALA A 21 24.26 12.97 -0.52
CA ALA A 21 23.84 11.60 -0.27
C ALA A 21 22.88 11.51 0.92
N PHE A 22 21.81 10.73 0.77
CA PHE A 22 20.92 10.41 1.88
C PHE A 22 21.58 9.40 2.82
N THR A 23 21.70 9.75 4.09
CA THR A 23 22.24 8.85 5.13
C THR A 23 21.28 7.72 5.51
N ARG A 24 19.98 7.96 5.37
CA ARG A 24 18.93 6.98 5.68
C ARG A 24 17.89 6.94 4.56
N LEU A 25 17.42 5.74 4.23
CA LEU A 25 16.35 5.54 3.23
C LEU A 25 15.08 6.33 3.57
N ILE A 26 14.78 6.50 4.87
CA ILE A 26 13.63 7.30 5.34
C ILE A 26 13.68 8.76 4.90
N ASP A 27 14.88 9.34 4.75
CA ASP A 27 15.04 10.75 4.38
C ASP A 27 14.70 11.01 2.90
N TYR A 28 14.58 9.95 2.10
CA TYR A 28 14.18 9.98 0.69
C TYR A 28 12.69 9.66 0.46
N ILE A 29 12.09 8.83 1.33
CA ILE A 29 10.72 8.35 1.16
C ILE A 29 9.73 9.52 1.19
N GLY A 30 8.90 9.65 0.14
CA GLY A 30 7.88 10.69 0.02
C GLY A 30 8.33 12.00 -0.65
N LEU A 31 9.60 12.13 -1.08
CA LEU A 31 10.08 13.32 -1.79
C LEU A 31 9.58 13.41 -3.25
N PHE A 32 9.46 12.27 -3.91
CA PHE A 32 8.87 12.14 -5.24
C PHE A 32 7.79 11.09 -5.11
N PRO A 33 6.54 11.49 -4.81
CA PRO A 33 5.46 10.53 -4.70
C PRO A 33 5.23 9.88 -6.07
N VAL A 34 5.24 8.55 -6.10
CA VAL A 34 5.00 7.76 -7.30
C VAL A 34 3.94 6.71 -6.96
N VAL A 35 2.94 6.59 -7.83
CA VAL A 35 1.97 5.51 -7.77
C VAL A 35 2.14 4.67 -9.03
N MET A 36 2.45 3.40 -8.84
CA MET A 36 2.58 2.43 -9.93
C MET A 36 1.41 1.44 -9.88
N ILE A 37 0.89 1.15 -11.05
CA ILE A 37 -0.12 0.13 -11.28
C ILE A 37 0.48 -0.86 -12.26
N ALA A 38 0.78 -2.07 -11.78
CA ALA A 38 1.35 -3.13 -12.58
C ALA A 38 0.44 -4.38 -12.58
N PRO A 39 0.53 -5.26 -13.59
CA PRO A 39 -0.33 -6.44 -13.69
C PRO A 39 -0.11 -7.43 -12.53
N ASP A 40 1.11 -7.49 -12.00
CA ASP A 40 1.51 -8.41 -10.92
C ASP A 40 1.02 -7.97 -9.53
N ASP A 41 0.46 -6.75 -9.40
CA ASP A 41 -0.03 -6.22 -8.13
C ASP A 41 -1.41 -6.79 -7.72
N LEU A 42 -1.93 -7.78 -8.44
CA LEU A 42 -3.18 -8.46 -8.08
C LEU A 42 -3.11 -9.13 -6.70
N SER A 43 -1.92 -9.41 -6.18
CA SER A 43 -1.68 -9.88 -4.80
C SER A 43 -2.33 -8.96 -3.75
N LEU A 44 -2.39 -7.65 -3.98
CA LEU A 44 -3.08 -6.70 -3.10
C LEU A 44 -4.55 -7.07 -2.88
N VAL A 45 -5.21 -7.56 -3.93
CA VAL A 45 -6.63 -7.89 -3.93
C VAL A 45 -6.84 -9.38 -3.58
N GLN A 46 -5.96 -10.25 -4.05
CA GLN A 46 -6.14 -11.71 -3.99
C GLN A 46 -5.48 -12.36 -2.78
N ASP A 47 -4.41 -11.80 -2.21
CA ASP A 47 -3.65 -12.47 -1.16
C ASP A 47 -4.17 -12.14 0.25
N GLY A 48 -3.40 -12.52 1.26
CA GLY A 48 -3.74 -12.31 2.66
C GLY A 48 -3.65 -10.84 3.09
N SER A 49 -4.00 -10.60 4.34
CA SER A 49 -3.93 -9.29 4.97
C SER A 49 -2.53 -8.68 5.01
N GLU A 50 -1.49 -9.47 4.77
CA GLU A 50 -0.11 -8.99 4.68
C GLU A 50 0.10 -8.01 3.53
N GLU A 51 -0.39 -8.32 2.33
CA GLU A 51 -0.21 -7.44 1.16
C GLU A 51 -0.99 -6.13 1.34
N ARG A 52 -2.17 -6.21 1.94
CA ARG A 52 -3.00 -5.03 2.25
C ARG A 52 -2.39 -4.17 3.36
N ARG A 53 -1.81 -4.78 4.39
CA ARG A 53 -1.00 -4.04 5.38
C ARG A 53 0.22 -3.41 4.74
N ARG A 54 0.93 -4.10 3.84
CA ARG A 54 2.07 -3.54 3.11
C ARG A 54 1.66 -2.34 2.25
N PHE A 55 0.47 -2.39 1.64
CA PHE A 55 -0.11 -1.25 0.94
C PHE A 55 -0.36 -0.06 1.88
N LEU A 56 -1.01 -0.27 3.03
CA LEU A 56 -1.22 0.78 4.02
C LEU A 56 0.12 1.34 4.53
N ASP A 57 1.05 0.47 4.91
CA ASP A 57 2.35 0.83 5.46
C ASP A 57 3.20 1.62 4.47
N SER A 58 3.26 1.18 3.21
CA SER A 58 4.02 1.87 2.16
C SER A 58 3.41 3.23 1.81
N THR A 59 2.08 3.37 1.89
CA THR A 59 1.39 4.64 1.63
C THR A 59 1.61 5.61 2.78
N LEU A 60 1.33 5.21 4.02
CA LEU A 60 1.46 6.07 5.19
C LEU A 60 2.92 6.47 5.46
N SER A 61 3.87 5.58 5.17
CA SER A 61 5.30 5.90 5.28
C SER A 61 5.75 6.98 4.30
N GLN A 62 5.07 7.14 3.16
CA GLN A 62 5.32 8.24 2.23
C GLN A 62 4.72 9.55 2.73
N VAL A 63 3.61 9.50 3.47
CA VAL A 63 2.90 10.68 3.97
C VAL A 63 3.59 11.25 5.22
N THR A 64 3.82 10.42 6.24
CA THR A 64 4.20 10.88 7.58
C THR A 64 5.50 10.21 8.04
N PRO A 65 6.59 10.96 8.28
CA PRO A 65 7.84 10.40 8.83
C PRO A 65 7.64 9.73 10.21
N ASP A 66 6.75 10.28 11.04
CA ASP A 66 6.38 9.72 12.34
C ASP A 66 5.78 8.31 12.23
N TYR A 67 4.96 8.05 11.20
CA TYR A 67 4.42 6.72 10.94
C TYR A 67 5.53 5.70 10.72
N LEU A 68 6.47 6.01 9.81
CA LEU A 68 7.56 5.10 9.48
C LEU A 68 8.50 4.89 10.67
N HIS A 69 8.74 5.93 11.48
CA HIS A 69 9.51 5.79 12.71
C HIS A 69 8.85 4.80 13.69
N ASN A 70 7.56 4.96 13.96
CA ASN A 70 6.81 4.07 14.86
C ASN A 70 6.65 2.66 14.29
N LEU A 71 6.51 2.51 12.96
CA LEU A 71 6.47 1.22 12.29
C LEU A 71 7.78 0.43 12.49
N LEU A 72 8.93 1.10 12.35
CA LEU A 72 10.24 0.48 12.55
C LEU A 72 10.44 0.05 14.01
N ILE A 73 10.09 0.90 14.97
CA ILE A 73 10.16 0.57 16.40
C ILE A 73 9.24 -0.62 16.71
N TYR A 74 7.99 -0.56 16.28
CA TYR A 74 7.01 -1.63 16.54
C TYR A 74 7.48 -2.97 15.98
N ASN A 75 7.97 -2.99 14.73
CA ASN A 75 8.46 -4.22 14.10
C ASN A 75 9.70 -4.79 14.79
N ALA A 76 10.60 -3.92 15.28
CA ALA A 76 11.76 -4.35 16.05
C ALA A 76 11.34 -4.99 17.39
N LEU A 77 10.44 -4.36 18.13
CA LEU A 77 9.89 -4.89 19.38
C LEU A 77 9.12 -6.19 19.17
N LEU A 78 8.28 -6.26 18.12
CA LEU A 78 7.55 -7.48 17.75
C LEU A 78 8.50 -8.64 17.45
N LYS A 79 9.61 -8.38 16.73
CA LYS A 79 10.63 -9.39 16.45
C LYS A 79 11.31 -9.86 17.74
N GLN A 80 11.67 -8.95 18.64
CA GLN A 80 12.25 -9.29 19.95
C GLN A 80 11.28 -10.13 20.78
N ARG A 81 10.00 -9.71 20.87
CA ARG A 81 8.95 -10.43 21.59
C ARG A 81 8.75 -11.85 21.06
N ASN A 82 8.64 -12.01 19.75
CA ASN A 82 8.46 -13.32 19.12
C ASN A 82 9.69 -14.23 19.31
N ALA A 83 10.90 -13.66 19.23
CA ALA A 83 12.12 -14.41 19.53
C ALA A 83 12.16 -14.89 20.99
N LEU A 84 11.73 -14.05 21.93
CA LEU A 84 11.66 -14.40 23.35
C LEU A 84 10.61 -15.49 23.62
N LEU A 85 9.42 -15.40 23.02
CA LEU A 85 8.39 -16.44 23.11
C LEU A 85 8.89 -17.79 22.58
N LYS A 86 9.61 -17.77 21.46
CA LYS A 86 10.23 -18.98 20.90
C LYS A 86 11.28 -19.56 21.84
N LYS A 87 12.16 -18.71 22.40
CA LYS A 87 13.19 -19.12 23.36
C LYS A 87 12.58 -19.75 24.62
N PHE A 88 11.52 -19.16 25.18
CA PHE A 88 10.80 -19.74 26.31
C PHE A 88 10.26 -21.14 26.02
N ALA A 89 9.72 -21.36 24.82
CA ALA A 89 9.27 -22.68 24.40
C ALA A 89 10.43 -23.69 24.25
N GLU A 90 11.56 -23.27 23.67
CA GLU A 90 12.77 -24.10 23.51
C GLU A 90 13.38 -24.48 24.88
N ASP A 91 13.52 -23.51 25.77
CA ASP A 91 14.13 -23.68 27.10
C ASP A 91 13.15 -24.31 28.12
N ARG A 92 11.87 -24.48 27.76
CA ARG A 92 10.77 -24.88 28.66
C ARG A 92 10.67 -24.01 29.92
N THR A 93 10.93 -22.73 29.76
CA THR A 93 10.85 -21.72 30.83
C THR A 93 9.88 -20.61 30.46
N PHE A 94 9.49 -19.79 31.42
CA PHE A 94 8.74 -18.57 31.14
C PHE A 94 9.13 -17.50 32.17
N ASP A 95 9.77 -16.44 31.68
CA ASP A 95 10.08 -15.28 32.50
C ASP A 95 9.16 -14.12 32.09
N ALA A 96 8.13 -13.91 32.91
CA ALA A 96 7.15 -12.84 32.69
C ALA A 96 7.80 -11.45 32.71
N SER A 97 8.84 -11.25 33.52
CA SER A 97 9.48 -9.94 33.69
C SER A 97 10.25 -9.51 32.44
N LEU A 98 10.94 -10.45 31.79
CA LEU A 98 11.63 -10.20 30.52
C LEU A 98 10.66 -9.86 29.40
N LEU A 99 9.52 -10.53 29.35
CA LEU A 99 8.49 -10.24 28.36
C LEU A 99 7.82 -8.88 28.64
N GLU A 100 7.54 -8.59 29.91
CA GLU A 100 6.93 -7.33 30.33
C GLU A 100 7.77 -6.10 29.94
N ALA A 101 9.11 -6.21 30.00
CA ALA A 101 10.01 -5.14 29.59
C ALA A 101 9.81 -4.74 28.10
N ILE A 102 9.46 -5.69 27.23
CA ILE A 102 9.13 -5.45 25.83
C ILE A 102 7.68 -4.95 25.71
N ASP A 103 6.75 -5.61 26.40
CA ASP A 103 5.31 -5.32 26.33
C ASP A 103 4.98 -3.89 26.80
N ARG A 104 5.78 -3.29 27.68
CA ARG A 104 5.62 -1.88 28.10
C ARG A 104 6.00 -0.87 27.01
N GLN A 105 6.84 -1.24 26.04
CA GLN A 105 7.33 -0.34 24.99
C GLN A 105 6.48 -0.39 23.72
N MET A 106 5.74 -1.48 23.48
CA MET A 106 4.94 -1.66 22.28
C MET A 106 3.68 -0.77 22.15
N PRO A 107 2.97 -0.37 23.23
CA PRO A 107 1.69 0.32 23.11
C PRO A 107 1.77 1.68 22.43
N ALA A 108 2.80 2.49 22.75
CA ALA A 108 2.96 3.82 22.17
C ALA A 108 3.10 3.79 20.64
N PRO A 109 4.06 3.06 20.04
CA PRO A 109 4.14 2.99 18.58
C PRO A 109 2.94 2.30 17.94
N ALA A 110 2.33 1.31 18.61
CA ALA A 110 1.14 0.64 18.09
C ALA A 110 -0.09 1.56 18.01
N ALA A 111 -0.28 2.45 18.99
CA ALA A 111 -1.36 3.43 18.99
C ALA A 111 -1.24 4.37 17.78
N VAL A 112 -0.03 4.88 17.52
CA VAL A 112 0.24 5.74 16.36
C VAL A 112 -0.11 5.02 15.04
N LEU A 113 0.31 3.76 14.89
CA LEU A 113 0.00 2.97 13.68
C LEU A 113 -1.51 2.78 13.52
N PHE A 114 -2.21 2.41 14.59
CA PHE A 114 -3.65 2.18 14.57
C PHE A 114 -4.42 3.46 14.21
N GLU A 115 -4.15 4.57 14.89
CA GLU A 115 -4.83 5.85 14.68
C GLU A 115 -4.64 6.36 13.25
N GLN A 116 -3.41 6.33 12.73
CA GLN A 116 -3.13 6.78 11.37
C GLN A 116 -3.72 5.86 10.31
N ARG A 117 -3.72 4.54 10.52
CA ARG A 117 -4.39 3.60 9.61
C ARG A 117 -5.90 3.77 9.60
N GLN A 118 -6.51 3.99 10.76
CA GLN A 118 -7.94 4.24 10.88
C GLN A 118 -8.33 5.54 10.17
N ALA A 119 -7.59 6.62 10.42
CA ALA A 119 -7.83 7.91 9.78
C ALA A 119 -7.63 7.85 8.25
N PHE A 120 -6.57 7.19 7.79
CA PHE A 120 -6.33 6.96 6.36
C PHE A 120 -7.46 6.17 5.72
N SER A 121 -7.84 5.03 6.32
CA SER A 121 -8.85 4.15 5.76
C SER A 121 -10.23 4.82 5.67
N ALA A 122 -10.59 5.66 6.64
CA ALA A 122 -11.83 6.43 6.62
C ALA A 122 -11.91 7.42 5.44
N ARG A 123 -10.79 8.03 5.05
CA ARG A 123 -10.70 8.94 3.89
C ARG A 123 -10.51 8.19 2.57
N PHE A 124 -9.83 7.06 2.61
CA PHE A 124 -9.56 6.20 1.47
C PHE A 124 -10.83 5.55 0.92
N ARG A 125 -11.67 5.02 1.82
CA ARG A 125 -12.89 4.28 1.48
C ARG A 125 -13.81 5.00 0.47
N PRO A 126 -14.23 6.27 0.68
CA PRO A 126 -15.10 6.96 -0.28
C PRO A 126 -14.42 7.22 -1.63
N LEU A 127 -13.11 7.52 -1.65
CA LEU A 127 -12.37 7.72 -2.90
C LEU A 127 -12.26 6.41 -3.70
N PHE A 128 -12.00 5.31 -3.00
CA PHE A 128 -11.96 3.98 -3.61
C PHE A 128 -13.31 3.61 -4.24
N GLN A 129 -14.40 3.85 -3.51
CA GLN A 129 -15.76 3.62 -3.99
C GLN A 129 -16.06 4.46 -5.24
N GLN A 130 -15.72 5.75 -5.20
CA GLN A 130 -15.91 6.66 -6.32
C GLN A 130 -15.15 6.18 -7.57
N TYR A 131 -13.83 5.95 -7.47
CA TYR A 131 -13.04 5.52 -8.62
C TYR A 131 -13.51 4.18 -9.19
N TYR A 132 -13.92 3.24 -8.34
CA TYR A 132 -14.45 1.97 -8.81
C TYR A 132 -15.80 2.13 -9.52
N SER A 133 -16.70 2.95 -9.00
CA SER A 133 -17.98 3.30 -9.63
C SER A 133 -17.76 3.89 -11.02
N GLU A 134 -16.83 4.85 -11.15
CA GLU A 134 -16.47 5.45 -12.44
C GLU A 134 -15.91 4.40 -13.44
N ILE A 135 -14.99 3.52 -13.02
CA ILE A 135 -14.43 2.45 -13.88
C ILE A 135 -15.48 1.43 -14.29
N SER A 136 -16.31 0.99 -13.34
CA SER A 136 -17.31 -0.06 -13.56
C SER A 136 -18.56 0.45 -14.29
N GLY A 137 -18.80 1.77 -14.30
CA GLY A 137 -20.03 2.39 -14.78
C GLY A 137 -21.22 2.11 -13.87
N ASP A 138 -21.03 2.21 -12.54
CA ASP A 138 -22.06 2.03 -11.50
C ASP A 138 -22.75 0.65 -11.45
N ARG A 139 -22.15 -0.36 -12.07
CA ARG A 139 -22.74 -1.71 -12.16
C ARG A 139 -22.51 -2.57 -10.91
N GLU A 140 -21.57 -2.17 -10.06
CA GLU A 140 -21.00 -2.98 -9.00
C GLU A 140 -20.70 -2.09 -7.79
N GLN A 141 -20.92 -2.61 -6.58
CA GLN A 141 -20.63 -1.88 -5.35
C GLN A 141 -19.41 -2.47 -4.67
N VAL A 142 -18.50 -1.61 -4.20
CA VAL A 142 -17.26 -2.05 -3.54
C VAL A 142 -17.10 -1.44 -2.16
N ASP A 143 -16.29 -2.09 -1.34
CA ASP A 143 -15.95 -1.58 -0.03
C ASP A 143 -14.52 -1.94 0.39
N ALA A 144 -13.97 -1.10 1.26
CA ALA A 144 -12.66 -1.24 1.88
C ALA A 144 -12.78 -0.91 3.38
N ILE A 145 -12.95 -1.94 4.21
CA ILE A 145 -13.24 -1.81 5.64
C ILE A 145 -11.98 -2.11 6.45
N PHE A 146 -11.51 -1.14 7.23
CA PHE A 146 -10.36 -1.36 8.12
C PHE A 146 -10.78 -2.10 9.39
N GLU A 147 -10.13 -3.24 9.63
CA GLU A 147 -10.35 -4.09 10.80
C GLU A 147 -9.09 -4.14 11.66
N SER A 148 -9.26 -3.82 12.94
CA SER A 148 -8.20 -3.96 13.95
C SER A 148 -8.80 -4.38 15.28
N ALA A 149 -8.10 -5.30 15.97
CA ALA A 149 -8.43 -5.63 17.35
C ALA A 149 -8.25 -4.44 18.31
N MET A 150 -7.48 -3.43 17.89
CA MET A 150 -7.27 -2.21 18.67
C MET A 150 -8.45 -1.23 18.64
N SER A 151 -9.47 -1.48 17.80
CA SER A 151 -10.72 -0.71 17.80
C SER A 151 -11.50 -0.86 19.10
N GLU A 152 -11.35 -1.98 19.82
CA GLU A 152 -12.08 -2.26 21.06
C GLU A 152 -11.20 -2.20 22.31
N LYS A 153 -9.89 -2.43 22.18
CA LYS A 153 -8.98 -2.63 23.30
C LYS A 153 -7.62 -2.03 23.02
N THR A 154 -6.94 -1.53 24.06
CA THR A 154 -5.55 -1.10 23.95
C THR A 154 -4.63 -2.29 23.67
N LEU A 155 -3.45 -2.04 23.08
CA LEU A 155 -2.49 -3.11 22.84
C LEU A 155 -2.10 -3.83 24.15
N SER A 156 -1.90 -3.12 25.25
CA SER A 156 -1.58 -3.73 26.55
C SER A 156 -2.65 -4.72 27.00
N ALA A 157 -3.94 -4.36 26.85
CA ALA A 157 -5.04 -5.26 27.18
C ALA A 157 -5.08 -6.48 26.25
N LEU A 158 -4.80 -6.30 24.96
CA LEU A 158 -4.72 -7.40 23.99
C LEU A 158 -3.57 -8.36 24.31
N LEU A 159 -2.37 -7.85 24.62
CA LEU A 159 -1.20 -8.67 24.95
C LEU A 159 -1.44 -9.48 26.22
N ALA A 160 -1.99 -8.84 27.27
CA ALA A 160 -2.34 -9.53 28.51
C ALA A 160 -3.39 -10.63 28.30
N ALA A 161 -4.44 -10.35 27.52
CA ALA A 161 -5.50 -11.31 27.24
C ALA A 161 -5.05 -12.50 26.35
N ASN A 162 -4.03 -12.31 25.52
CA ASN A 162 -3.55 -13.33 24.57
C ASN A 162 -2.25 -14.02 25.01
N ILE A 163 -1.73 -13.77 26.21
CA ILE A 163 -0.42 -14.28 26.64
C ILE A 163 -0.30 -15.81 26.51
N GLU A 164 -1.29 -16.57 26.98
CA GLU A 164 -1.27 -18.03 26.90
C GLU A 164 -1.32 -18.53 25.44
N LYS A 165 -2.14 -17.89 24.61
CA LYS A 165 -2.22 -18.17 23.17
C LYS A 165 -0.90 -17.87 22.47
N ASP A 166 -0.26 -16.75 22.81
CA ASP A 166 1.02 -16.33 22.23
C ASP A 166 2.16 -17.27 22.62
N ARG A 167 2.16 -17.77 23.86
CA ARG A 167 3.09 -18.81 24.34
C ARG A 167 2.94 -20.11 23.55
N MET A 168 1.71 -20.57 23.35
CA MET A 168 1.43 -21.79 22.57
C MET A 168 1.82 -21.63 21.10
N LEU A 169 1.52 -20.48 20.49
CA LEU A 169 1.81 -20.20 19.08
C LEU A 169 3.26 -19.77 18.83
N GLN A 170 4.04 -19.49 19.88
CA GLN A 170 5.41 -18.96 19.82
C GLN A 170 5.50 -17.66 18.99
N ARG A 171 4.42 -16.88 18.97
CA ARG A 171 4.31 -15.61 18.24
C ARG A 171 3.19 -14.78 18.81
N THR A 172 3.32 -13.46 18.68
CA THR A 172 2.28 -12.50 19.02
C THR A 172 1.07 -12.69 18.11
N SER A 173 -0.12 -12.80 18.69
CA SER A 173 -1.35 -13.11 17.98
C SER A 173 -2.32 -11.92 17.84
N ALA A 174 -2.03 -10.78 18.48
CA ALA A 174 -2.85 -9.57 18.42
C ALA A 174 -2.00 -8.28 18.35
N GLY A 175 -2.52 -7.25 17.70
CA GLY A 175 -1.89 -5.94 17.51
C GLY A 175 -1.83 -5.52 16.04
N PRO A 176 -1.25 -4.34 15.70
CA PRO A 176 -1.31 -3.78 14.35
C PRO A 176 -0.73 -4.66 13.24
N HIS A 177 0.20 -5.56 13.55
CA HIS A 177 0.71 -6.55 12.59
C HIS A 177 -0.33 -7.60 12.15
N ARG A 178 -1.54 -7.59 12.74
CA ARG A 178 -2.67 -8.47 12.42
C ARG A 178 -3.85 -7.74 11.79
N ASP A 179 -3.79 -6.41 11.68
CA ASP A 179 -4.86 -5.61 11.05
C ASP A 179 -5.13 -6.04 9.61
N ASP A 180 -6.31 -5.75 9.11
CA ASP A 180 -6.68 -5.99 7.71
C ASP A 180 -7.44 -4.79 7.11
N LEU A 181 -7.35 -4.65 5.80
CA LEU A 181 -8.25 -3.82 5.01
C LEU A 181 -9.16 -4.77 4.23
N GLN A 182 -10.31 -5.12 4.77
CA GLN A 182 -11.22 -6.06 4.14
C GLN A 182 -11.79 -5.47 2.85
N LEU A 183 -11.59 -6.18 1.74
CA LEU A 183 -12.02 -5.75 0.41
C LEU A 183 -13.28 -6.52 -0.01
N LEU A 184 -14.36 -5.80 -0.27
CA LEU A 184 -15.67 -6.36 -0.61
C LEU A 184 -16.11 -5.93 -2.02
N LEU A 185 -16.77 -6.84 -2.72
CA LEU A 185 -17.50 -6.63 -3.98
C LEU A 185 -18.91 -7.19 -3.80
N ASP A 186 -19.92 -6.35 -3.92
CA ASP A 186 -21.33 -6.64 -3.63
C ASP A 186 -21.48 -7.38 -2.28
N GLU A 187 -20.95 -6.76 -1.21
CA GLU A 187 -20.95 -7.25 0.18
C GLU A 187 -20.18 -8.56 0.43
N ARG A 188 -19.52 -9.12 -0.60
CA ARG A 188 -18.80 -10.39 -0.50
C ARG A 188 -17.28 -10.20 -0.63
N PRO A 189 -16.46 -11.01 0.04
CA PRO A 189 -15.00 -10.91 -0.10
C PRO A 189 -14.54 -11.04 -1.56
N VAL A 190 -13.91 -9.99 -2.09
CA VAL A 190 -13.54 -9.87 -3.51
C VAL A 190 -12.73 -11.07 -4.01
N LYS A 191 -11.80 -11.56 -3.16
CA LYS A 191 -10.90 -12.70 -3.42
C LYS A 191 -11.62 -13.95 -3.94
N LYS A 192 -12.87 -14.18 -3.49
CA LYS A 192 -13.59 -15.44 -3.79
C LYS A 192 -14.53 -15.35 -4.99
N PHE A 193 -14.92 -14.15 -5.41
CA PHE A 193 -16.08 -13.98 -6.30
C PHE A 193 -15.82 -13.10 -7.52
N ALA A 194 -14.72 -12.34 -7.55
CA ALA A 194 -14.44 -11.42 -8.64
C ALA A 194 -13.87 -12.14 -9.88
N SER A 195 -14.39 -11.77 -11.05
CA SER A 195 -13.80 -12.07 -12.36
C SER A 195 -12.46 -11.33 -12.55
N GLN A 196 -11.67 -11.72 -13.56
CA GLN A 196 -10.38 -11.08 -13.84
C GLN A 196 -10.51 -9.58 -14.14
N GLY A 197 -11.53 -9.16 -14.91
CA GLY A 197 -11.79 -7.75 -15.20
C GLY A 197 -12.21 -6.94 -13.95
N GLN A 198 -12.99 -7.57 -13.06
CA GLN A 198 -13.35 -6.97 -11.76
C GLN A 198 -12.11 -6.82 -10.87
N LEU A 199 -11.26 -7.84 -10.76
CA LEU A 199 -10.01 -7.77 -9.99
C LEU A 199 -9.08 -6.66 -10.48
N LYS A 200 -8.90 -6.51 -11.80
CA LYS A 200 -8.10 -5.40 -12.36
C LYS A 200 -8.72 -4.04 -12.07
N SER A 201 -10.03 -3.90 -12.22
CA SER A 201 -10.73 -2.66 -11.88
C SER A 201 -10.61 -2.31 -10.40
N PHE A 202 -10.62 -3.34 -9.54
CA PHE A 202 -10.46 -3.19 -8.10
C PHE A 202 -9.07 -2.66 -7.77
N LEU A 203 -8.03 -3.28 -8.33
CA LEU A 203 -6.64 -2.83 -8.20
C LEU A 203 -6.46 -1.38 -8.70
N LEU A 204 -6.99 -1.06 -9.89
CA LEU A 204 -6.96 0.28 -10.45
C LEU A 204 -7.59 1.30 -9.50
N ALA A 205 -8.80 1.05 -9.03
CA ALA A 205 -9.50 1.94 -8.10
C ALA A 205 -8.73 2.11 -6.78
N LEU A 206 -8.15 1.04 -6.21
CA LEU A 206 -7.32 1.13 -5.00
C LEU A 206 -6.12 2.06 -5.21
N ARG A 207 -5.43 1.94 -6.35
CA ARG A 207 -4.26 2.75 -6.68
C ARG A 207 -4.62 4.20 -7.02
N LEU A 208 -5.74 4.44 -7.70
CA LEU A 208 -6.23 5.80 -7.96
C LEU A 208 -6.66 6.51 -6.66
N ALA A 209 -7.33 5.80 -5.75
CA ALA A 209 -7.64 6.33 -4.42
C ALA A 209 -6.36 6.61 -3.60
N GLN A 210 -5.35 5.74 -3.70
CA GLN A 210 -4.02 5.98 -3.11
C GLN A 210 -3.38 7.26 -3.69
N TYR A 211 -3.42 7.43 -5.01
CA TYR A 211 -2.91 8.60 -5.69
C TYR A 211 -3.56 9.88 -5.18
N GLU A 212 -4.88 9.93 -5.12
CA GLU A 212 -5.61 11.13 -4.74
C GLU A 212 -5.35 11.51 -3.27
N LEU A 213 -5.26 10.53 -2.36
CA LEU A 213 -4.83 10.82 -0.98
C LEU A 213 -3.40 11.35 -0.91
N LEU A 214 -2.45 10.74 -1.62
CA LEU A 214 -1.06 11.23 -1.64
C LEU A 214 -0.98 12.66 -2.17
N ARG A 215 -1.75 12.98 -3.22
CA ARG A 215 -1.85 14.33 -3.79
C ARG A 215 -2.37 15.33 -2.76
N GLN A 216 -3.44 15.00 -2.04
CA GLN A 216 -4.03 15.86 -1.01
C GLN A 216 -3.06 16.11 0.16
N GLU A 217 -2.37 15.06 0.63
CA GLU A 217 -1.44 15.16 1.75
C GLU A 217 -0.15 15.91 1.42
N LYS A 218 0.42 15.68 0.23
CA LYS A 218 1.69 16.27 -0.16
C LYS A 218 1.56 17.62 -0.86
N GLN A 219 0.34 18.04 -1.20
CA GLN A 219 0.09 19.23 -2.03
C GLN A 219 0.90 19.21 -3.34
N GLN A 220 1.25 18.01 -3.80
CA GLN A 220 2.06 17.75 -4.97
C GLN A 220 1.46 16.53 -5.67
N ALA A 221 1.21 16.67 -6.97
CA ALA A 221 0.72 15.55 -7.78
C ALA A 221 1.79 14.45 -7.86
N PRO A 222 1.47 13.20 -7.46
CA PRO A 222 2.34 12.06 -7.72
C PRO A 222 2.58 11.83 -9.22
N ILE A 223 3.65 11.12 -9.56
CA ILE A 223 3.81 10.53 -10.88
C ILE A 223 2.97 9.25 -10.92
N LEU A 224 2.14 9.10 -11.95
CA LEU A 224 1.34 7.90 -12.16
C LEU A 224 1.99 7.02 -13.23
N LEU A 225 2.33 5.78 -12.87
CA LEU A 225 2.89 4.79 -13.77
C LEU A 225 1.86 3.69 -14.01
N LEU A 226 1.47 3.50 -15.26
CA LEU A 226 0.46 2.55 -15.70
C LEU A 226 1.13 1.51 -16.59
N ASP A 227 1.39 0.33 -16.05
CA ASP A 227 2.07 -0.75 -16.75
C ASP A 227 1.08 -1.83 -17.22
N ASP A 228 0.93 -1.98 -18.54
CA ASP A 228 0.04 -2.96 -19.22
C ASP A 228 -1.37 -3.08 -18.60
N ILE A 229 -1.95 -1.93 -18.24
CA ILE A 229 -3.18 -1.89 -17.44
C ILE A 229 -4.45 -2.25 -18.23
N PHE A 230 -4.40 -2.18 -19.57
CA PHE A 230 -5.57 -2.37 -20.44
C PHE A 230 -5.84 -3.83 -20.79
N ASP A 231 -4.89 -4.73 -20.54
CA ASP A 231 -5.10 -6.16 -20.73
C ASP A 231 -6.27 -6.66 -19.86
N LYS A 232 -7.04 -7.66 -20.31
CA LYS A 232 -8.17 -8.30 -19.59
C LYS A 232 -9.30 -7.37 -19.08
N LEU A 233 -9.31 -6.09 -19.44
CA LEU A 233 -10.45 -5.21 -19.26
C LEU A 233 -11.37 -5.27 -20.48
N ASP A 234 -12.67 -5.19 -20.25
CA ASP A 234 -13.65 -5.04 -21.33
C ASP A 234 -13.62 -3.63 -21.93
N GLU A 235 -14.11 -3.47 -23.16
CA GLU A 235 -14.09 -2.20 -23.89
C GLU A 235 -14.81 -1.05 -23.16
N GLN A 236 -15.82 -1.36 -22.33
CA GLN A 236 -16.51 -0.34 -21.56
C GLN A 236 -15.61 0.16 -20.41
N ARG A 237 -14.97 -0.74 -19.66
CA ARG A 237 -14.03 -0.37 -18.59
C ARG A 237 -12.80 0.36 -19.12
N VAL A 238 -12.27 -0.06 -20.28
CA VAL A 238 -11.18 0.66 -20.96
C VAL A 238 -11.62 2.08 -21.26
N ARG A 239 -12.79 2.29 -21.87
CA ARG A 239 -13.30 3.64 -22.14
C ARG A 239 -13.47 4.49 -20.88
N GLN A 240 -14.01 3.92 -19.80
CA GLN A 240 -14.18 4.63 -18.53
C GLN A 240 -12.84 5.02 -17.90
N LEU A 241 -11.88 4.10 -17.90
CA LEU A 241 -10.53 4.37 -17.41
C LEU A 241 -9.82 5.48 -18.22
N ILE A 242 -10.00 5.49 -19.53
CA ILE A 242 -9.47 6.56 -20.39
C ILE A 242 -10.15 7.90 -20.05
N ALA A 243 -11.47 7.91 -19.94
CA ALA A 243 -12.22 9.11 -19.55
C ALA A 243 -11.79 9.64 -18.17
N LEU A 244 -11.53 8.74 -17.22
CA LEU A 244 -10.96 9.04 -15.91
C LEU A 244 -9.60 9.72 -16.02
N ILE A 245 -8.67 9.12 -16.76
CA ILE A 245 -7.31 9.65 -16.97
C ILE A 245 -7.34 11.04 -17.61
N ILE A 246 -8.27 11.29 -18.54
CA ILE A 246 -8.42 12.58 -19.23
C ILE A 246 -9.14 13.61 -18.34
N GLY A 247 -10.17 13.20 -17.60
CA GLY A 247 -11.06 14.09 -16.85
C GLY A 247 -10.50 14.54 -15.50
N HIS A 248 -9.65 13.73 -14.87
CA HIS A 248 -9.00 14.09 -13.61
C HIS A 248 -7.65 14.78 -13.85
N GLN A 249 -7.33 15.76 -13.00
CA GLN A 249 -6.03 16.45 -13.05
C GLN A 249 -4.95 15.60 -12.38
N PHE A 250 -4.56 14.52 -13.06
CA PHE A 250 -3.35 13.79 -12.73
C PHE A 250 -2.10 14.64 -13.06
N GLY A 251 -1.00 14.35 -12.38
CA GLY A 251 0.30 14.93 -12.68
C GLY A 251 0.90 14.32 -13.94
N GLN A 252 2.18 14.01 -13.91
CA GLN A 252 2.82 13.30 -15.01
C GLN A 252 2.37 11.82 -15.02
N ILE A 253 1.93 11.34 -16.18
CA ILE A 253 1.50 9.96 -16.39
C ILE A 253 2.45 9.28 -17.37
N PHE A 254 2.86 8.05 -17.07
CA PHE A 254 3.52 7.14 -18.00
C PHE A 254 2.61 5.94 -18.23
N ILE A 255 2.41 5.56 -19.48
CA ILE A 255 1.58 4.42 -19.87
C ILE A 255 2.42 3.52 -20.76
N THR A 256 2.49 2.24 -20.43
CA THR A 256 3.02 1.20 -21.31
C THR A 256 1.85 0.37 -21.85
N ASP A 257 1.90 0.02 -23.14
CA ASP A 257 0.99 -0.94 -23.76
C ASP A 257 1.73 -1.58 -24.94
N THR A 258 1.37 -2.81 -25.26
CA THR A 258 1.85 -3.53 -26.44
C THR A 258 1.06 -3.16 -27.71
N GLN A 259 -0.09 -2.50 -27.57
CA GLN A 259 -1.01 -2.15 -28.65
C GLN A 259 -1.03 -0.63 -28.89
N ARG A 260 -0.29 -0.20 -29.91
CA ARG A 260 -0.22 1.21 -30.33
C ARG A 260 -1.59 1.86 -30.57
N GLY A 261 -2.53 1.15 -31.19
CA GLY A 261 -3.86 1.69 -31.48
C GLY A 261 -4.66 2.11 -30.25
N ARG A 262 -4.48 1.43 -29.10
CA ARG A 262 -5.11 1.83 -27.84
C ARG A 262 -4.52 3.13 -27.31
N LEU A 263 -3.19 3.27 -27.35
CA LEU A 263 -2.50 4.50 -26.96
C LEU A 263 -2.90 5.68 -27.85
N GLU A 264 -3.01 5.46 -29.17
CA GLU A 264 -3.43 6.48 -30.13
C GLU A 264 -4.86 6.99 -29.84
N ALA A 265 -5.79 6.10 -29.49
CA ALA A 265 -7.15 6.48 -29.10
C ALA A 265 -7.22 7.29 -27.78
N ILE A 266 -6.29 7.03 -26.86
CA ILE A 266 -6.16 7.78 -25.60
C ILE A 266 -5.70 9.21 -25.91
N VAL A 267 -4.59 9.34 -26.63
CA VAL A 267 -3.98 10.65 -26.90
C VAL A 267 -4.80 11.48 -27.87
N SER A 268 -5.56 10.87 -28.79
CA SER A 268 -6.45 11.62 -29.69
C SER A 268 -7.55 12.38 -28.96
N SER A 269 -7.93 11.88 -27.77
CA SER A 269 -8.97 12.45 -26.92
C SER A 269 -8.40 13.35 -25.82
N PHE A 270 -7.07 13.37 -25.68
CA PHE A 270 -6.35 14.14 -24.66
C PHE A 270 -6.02 15.54 -25.19
N THR A 271 -6.35 16.57 -24.42
CA THR A 271 -6.15 17.98 -24.81
C THR A 271 -4.81 18.56 -24.36
N GLY A 272 -3.99 17.78 -23.64
CA GLY A 272 -2.68 18.20 -23.14
C GLY A 272 -1.49 17.69 -23.97
N ASP A 273 -0.29 18.09 -23.55
CA ASP A 273 0.95 17.63 -24.17
C ASP A 273 1.18 16.14 -23.92
N TYR A 274 1.50 15.39 -24.98
CA TYR A 274 1.87 13.99 -24.89
C TYR A 274 3.08 13.68 -25.77
N LYS A 275 3.74 12.56 -25.47
CA LYS A 275 4.80 11.98 -26.30
C LYS A 275 4.64 10.47 -26.34
N ILE A 276 4.83 9.88 -27.52
CA ILE A 276 4.86 8.44 -27.70
C ILE A 276 6.31 8.05 -27.96
N PHE A 277 6.76 7.02 -27.25
CA PHE A 277 8.09 6.45 -27.35
C PHE A 277 7.95 4.99 -27.74
N GLU A 278 8.75 4.54 -28.72
CA GLU A 278 8.80 3.15 -29.13
C GLU A 278 10.02 2.50 -28.48
N VAL A 279 9.83 1.34 -27.85
CA VAL A 279 10.91 0.66 -27.12
C VAL A 279 11.24 -0.63 -27.85
N GLU A 280 12.44 -0.72 -28.41
CA GLU A 280 12.92 -1.90 -29.12
C GLU A 280 14.31 -2.28 -28.60
N ASN A 281 14.52 -3.55 -28.26
CA ASN A 281 15.80 -4.08 -27.76
C ASN A 281 16.40 -3.28 -26.57
N GLY A 282 15.55 -2.74 -25.70
CA GLY A 282 15.96 -1.97 -24.53
C GLY A 282 16.38 -0.52 -24.81
N SER A 283 16.12 -0.01 -26.02
CA SER A 283 16.36 1.38 -26.42
C SER A 283 15.05 2.12 -26.69
N ILE A 284 15.02 3.42 -26.35
CA ILE A 284 13.92 4.38 -26.61
C ILE A 284 14.29 5.26 -27.80
#